data_AF-A0A4S4A0L0-F1
#
_entry.id   AF-A0A4S4A0L0-F1
#
_cell.length_a   1.000
_cell.length_b   1.000
_cell.length_c   1.000
_cell.angle_alpha   90.00
_cell.angle_beta   90.00
_cell.angle_gamma   90.00
#
_symmetry.space_group_name_H-M   'P 1'
#
loop_
_entity.id
_entity.type
_entity.pdbx_description
1 polymer ?
#
loop_
_entity_poly.entity_id
_entity_poly.type
_entity_poly.pdbx_seq_one_letter_code
_entity_poly.pdbx_strand_id
1 'polypeptide(L)'
;MELNNTTIQDIAKFSLCEYRDGTRLSVNVWAEIRKECLLISGQDLGDVVQEHFSDSDYEYWYAFDVENTKLLFTKLSEQNPELDNKAVLSENFSGLDGCRNLRDYCKQFDIQYDFSSHI
;
A
#
# COMPACT_ATOMS: atom_id res chain seq x y z
N MET A 1 -11.45 24.92 8.77
CA MET A 1 -10.11 24.32 8.83
C MET A 1 -9.71 24.13 7.38
N GLU A 2 -8.89 25.03 6.86
CA GLU A 2 -8.49 24.99 5.45
C GLU A 2 -7.55 23.79 5.27
N LEU A 3 -7.98 22.81 4.46
CA LEU A 3 -7.06 21.78 3.97
C LEU A 3 -6.02 22.53 3.13
N ASN A 4 -4.78 22.58 3.63
CA ASN A 4 -3.66 23.11 2.86
C ASN A 4 -3.64 22.41 1.49
N ASN A 5 -3.70 23.22 0.42
CA ASN A 5 -3.64 22.78 -0.97
C ASN A 5 -2.23 22.29 -1.35
N THR A 6 -1.69 21.34 -0.60
CA THR A 6 -0.39 20.74 -0.89
C THR A 6 -0.60 19.64 -1.93
N THR A 7 -0.11 19.86 -3.14
CA THR A 7 -0.06 18.84 -4.19
C THR A 7 0.88 17.72 -3.75
N ILE A 8 0.39 16.49 -3.81
CA ILE A 8 1.21 15.30 -3.53
C ILE A 8 2.07 15.02 -4.77
N GLN A 9 3.39 14.96 -4.58
CA GLN A 9 4.31 14.69 -5.67
C GLN A 9 4.13 13.26 -6.21
N ASP A 10 4.23 13.11 -7.53
CA ASP A 10 4.25 11.79 -8.16
C ASP A 10 5.48 11.01 -7.69
N ILE A 11 5.26 9.72 -7.42
CA ILE A 11 6.30 8.79 -6.98
C ILE A 11 6.25 7.58 -7.89
N ALA A 12 7.35 7.34 -8.61
CA ALA A 12 7.51 6.13 -9.40
C ALA A 12 7.44 4.88 -8.53
N LYS A 13 6.91 3.79 -9.10
CA LYS A 13 6.72 2.50 -8.43
C LYS A 13 7.98 2.09 -7.65
N PHE A 14 7.82 1.81 -6.36
CA PHE A 14 8.88 1.35 -5.47
C PHE A 14 8.40 0.20 -4.58
N SER A 15 9.34 -0.61 -4.09
CA SER A 15 9.04 -1.79 -3.27
C SER A 15 8.72 -1.41 -1.82
N LEU A 16 7.64 -1.99 -1.30
CA LEU A 16 7.30 -2.03 0.12
C LEU A 16 7.59 -3.40 0.73
N CYS A 17 7.54 -4.47 -0.06
CA CYS A 17 7.88 -5.81 0.38
C CYS A 17 8.46 -6.62 -0.78
N GLU A 18 9.58 -7.30 -0.52
CA GLU A 18 10.14 -8.37 -1.33
C GLU A 18 10.49 -9.51 -0.40
N TYR A 19 9.57 -10.45 -0.23
CA TYR A 19 9.73 -11.60 0.64
C TYR A 19 9.73 -12.90 -0.16
N ARG A 20 10.65 -13.81 0.18
CA ARG A 20 10.68 -15.18 -0.31
C ARG A 20 11.07 -16.09 0.85
N ASP A 21 10.28 -17.14 1.08
CA ASP A 21 10.60 -18.15 2.10
C ASP A 21 11.60 -19.21 1.60
N GLY A 22 11.98 -19.13 0.32
CA GLY A 22 12.94 -20.01 -0.34
C GLY A 22 12.35 -21.31 -0.89
N THR A 23 11.05 -21.58 -0.70
CA THR A 23 10.43 -22.85 -1.12
C THR A 23 9.02 -22.71 -1.70
N ARG A 24 8.11 -22.01 -1.03
CA ARG A 24 6.66 -22.15 -1.28
C ARG A 24 5.88 -20.84 -1.34
N LEU A 25 6.48 -19.72 -0.92
CA LEU A 25 5.83 -18.42 -0.92
C LEU A 25 6.78 -17.30 -1.35
N SER A 26 6.31 -16.48 -2.27
CA SER A 26 6.93 -15.21 -2.67
C SER A 26 5.88 -14.12 -2.57
N VAL A 27 6.13 -13.07 -1.79
CA VAL A 27 5.24 -11.91 -1.65
C VAL A 27 5.99 -10.68 -2.13
N ASN A 28 5.41 -9.97 -3.09
CA ASN A 28 5.93 -8.71 -3.58
C ASN A 28 4.86 -7.63 -3.44
N VAL A 29 5.19 -6.49 -2.85
CA VAL A 29 4.28 -5.35 -2.67
C VAL A 29 4.99 -4.09 -3.11
N TRP A 30 4.26 -3.24 -3.82
CA TRP A 30 4.76 -1.98 -4.34
C TRP A 30 3.76 -0.85 -4.09
N ALA A 31 4.29 0.37 -4.01
CA ALA A 31 3.51 1.60 -4.01
C ALA A 31 3.91 2.49 -5.19
N GLU A 32 2.96 3.24 -5.72
CA GLU A 32 3.19 4.37 -6.62
C GLU A 32 2.18 5.49 -6.35
N ILE A 33 2.58 6.73 -6.64
CA ILE A 33 1.69 7.88 -6.63
C ILE A 33 1.69 8.48 -8.02
N ARG A 34 0.50 8.61 -8.61
CA ARG A 34 0.33 9.27 -9.91
C ARG A 34 -0.90 10.15 -9.87
N LYS A 35 -0.77 11.40 -10.31
CA LYS A 35 -1.88 12.37 -10.34
C LYS A 35 -2.54 12.50 -8.97
N GLU A 36 -1.72 12.56 -7.91
CA GLU A 36 -2.15 12.66 -6.51
C GLU A 36 -2.94 11.45 -5.97
N CYS A 37 -3.02 10.35 -6.72
CA CYS A 37 -3.65 9.11 -6.28
C CYS A 37 -2.59 8.07 -5.88
N LEU A 38 -2.72 7.50 -4.69
CA LEU A 38 -1.90 6.36 -4.25
C LEU A 38 -2.46 5.05 -4.81
N LEU A 39 -1.57 4.21 -5.31
CA LEU A 39 -1.83 2.81 -5.63
C LEU A 39 -0.85 1.93 -4.85
N ILE A 40 -1.38 0.99 -4.08
CA ILE A 40 -0.60 -0.13 -3.53
C ILE A 40 -1.01 -1.39 -4.29
N SER A 41 -0.03 -2.10 -4.85
CA SER A 41 -0.24 -3.34 -5.59
C SER A 41 0.60 -4.44 -4.99
N GLY A 42 0.08 -5.66 -4.96
CA GLY A 42 0.83 -6.81 -4.50
C GLY A 42 0.58 -8.05 -5.32
N GLN A 43 1.52 -8.99 -5.21
CA GLN A 43 1.50 -10.27 -5.86
C GLN A 43 2.06 -11.31 -4.89
N ASP A 44 1.24 -12.31 -4.60
CA ASP A 44 1.63 -13.48 -3.84
C ASP A 44 1.74 -14.65 -4.82
N LEU A 45 2.83 -15.41 -4.76
CA LEU A 45 3.10 -16.56 -5.63
C LEU A 45 3.51 -17.79 -4.82
N GLY A 46 3.18 -18.98 -5.34
CA GLY A 46 3.72 -20.27 -4.91
C GLY A 46 2.67 -21.22 -4.35
N ASP A 47 3.13 -22.39 -3.87
CA ASP A 47 2.27 -23.49 -3.44
C ASP A 47 1.25 -23.08 -2.36
N VAL A 48 1.63 -22.16 -1.48
CA VAL A 48 0.70 -21.65 -0.45
C VAL A 48 -0.48 -20.94 -1.10
N VAL A 49 -0.26 -20.20 -2.17
CA VAL A 49 -1.32 -19.51 -2.93
C VAL A 49 -2.20 -20.54 -3.61
N GLN A 50 -1.62 -21.57 -4.23
CA GLN A 50 -2.35 -22.66 -4.87
C GLN A 50 -3.27 -23.40 -3.89
N GLU A 51 -2.79 -23.67 -2.68
CA GLU A 51 -3.59 -24.33 -1.64
C GLU A 51 -4.79 -23.48 -1.19
N HIS A 52 -4.68 -22.16 -1.21
CA HIS A 52 -5.70 -21.24 -0.73
C HIS A 52 -6.67 -20.74 -1.82
N PHE A 53 -6.19 -20.53 -3.03
CA PHE A 53 -6.91 -19.88 -4.11
C PHE A 53 -7.15 -20.79 -5.32
N SER A 54 -6.62 -22.03 -5.29
CA SER A 54 -6.62 -22.97 -6.41
C SER A 54 -5.85 -22.49 -7.65
N ASP A 55 -5.09 -21.40 -7.53
CA ASP A 55 -4.14 -20.91 -8.51
C ASP A 55 -2.81 -20.51 -7.84
N SER A 56 -1.72 -20.54 -8.61
CA SER A 56 -0.35 -20.33 -8.12
C SER A 56 0.02 -18.87 -7.93
N ASP A 57 -0.83 -17.95 -8.39
CA ASP A 57 -0.68 -16.50 -8.27
C ASP A 57 -1.95 -15.83 -7.72
N TYR A 58 -1.73 -14.76 -6.96
CA TYR A 58 -2.77 -13.91 -6.44
C TYR A 58 -2.30 -12.47 -6.50
N GLU A 59 -2.99 -11.65 -7.28
CA GLU A 59 -2.69 -10.23 -7.45
C GLU A 59 -3.77 -9.38 -6.79
N TYR A 60 -3.38 -8.25 -6.20
CA TYR A 60 -4.30 -7.37 -5.50
C TYR A 60 -3.88 -5.91 -5.55
N TRP A 61 -4.88 -5.03 -5.45
CA TRP A 61 -4.70 -3.57 -5.55
C TRP A 61 -5.55 -2.83 -4.51
N TYR A 62 -4.95 -1.81 -3.90
CA TYR A 62 -5.60 -0.79 -3.07
C TYR A 62 -5.45 0.55 -3.78
N ALA A 63 -6.54 1.05 -4.37
CA ALA A 63 -6.56 2.30 -5.11
C ALA A 63 -7.23 3.40 -4.29
N PHE A 64 -6.52 4.52 -4.11
CA PHE A 64 -7.01 5.68 -3.38
C PHE A 64 -7.30 6.82 -4.36
N ASP A 65 -8.40 7.53 -4.15
CA ASP A 65 -8.63 8.80 -4.83
C ASP A 65 -7.77 9.93 -4.21
N VAL A 66 -7.86 11.13 -4.79
CA VAL A 66 -7.10 12.30 -4.35
C VAL A 66 -7.42 12.69 -2.90
N GLU A 67 -8.69 12.60 -2.49
CA GLU A 67 -9.13 13.02 -1.15
C GLU A 67 -8.61 12.07 -0.08
N ASN A 68 -8.75 10.77 -0.29
CA ASN A 68 -8.28 9.73 0.63
C ASN A 68 -6.74 9.65 0.64
N THR A 69 -6.08 9.88 -0.50
CA THR A 69 -4.62 9.98 -0.54
C THR A 69 -4.14 11.17 0.31
N LYS A 70 -4.76 12.35 0.17
CA LYS A 70 -4.44 13.53 1.00
C LYS A 70 -4.70 13.30 2.48
N LEU A 71 -5.82 12.69 2.83
CA LEU A 71 -6.14 12.37 4.21
C LEU A 71 -5.11 11.41 4.82
N LEU A 72 -4.73 10.35 4.09
CA LEU A 72 -3.70 9.40 4.51
C LEU A 72 -2.37 10.09 4.79
N PHE A 73 -1.85 10.86 3.83
CA PHE A 73 -0.57 11.55 4.01
C PHE A 73 -0.62 12.63 5.08
N THR A 74 -1.75 13.31 5.25
CA THR A 74 -1.95 14.25 6.37
C THR A 74 -1.75 13.53 7.70
N LYS A 75 -2.43 12.38 7.91
CA LYS A 75 -2.33 11.61 9.15
C LYS A 75 -0.97 10.98 9.38
N LEU A 76 -0.34 10.49 8.33
CA LEU A 76 1.01 9.96 8.41
C LEU A 76 2.04 11.04 8.73
N SER A 77 1.92 12.23 8.14
CA SER A 77 2.82 13.36 8.39
C SER A 77 2.66 13.97 9.78
N GLU A 78 1.44 13.97 10.34
CA GLU A 78 1.21 14.35 11.76
C GLU A 78 2.03 13.46 12.71
N GLN A 79 2.24 12.19 12.35
CA GLN A 79 3.02 11.21 13.13
C GLN A 79 4.51 11.19 12.76
N ASN A 80 4.86 11.62 11.54
CA ASN A 80 6.19 11.52 10.96
C ASN A 80 6.56 12.81 10.19
N PRO A 81 6.65 13.98 10.85
CA PRO A 81 6.73 15.28 10.18
C PRO A 81 8.01 15.49 9.35
N GLU A 82 9.05 14.72 9.62
CA GLU A 82 10.36 14.82 8.96
C GLU A 82 10.51 13.87 7.75
N LEU A 83 9.55 12.96 7.52
CA LEU A 83 9.63 11.98 6.45
C LEU A 83 8.96 12.49 5.18
N ASP A 84 9.59 12.23 4.04
CA ASP A 84 8.91 12.39 2.75
C ASP A 84 7.84 11.30 2.54
N ASN A 85 7.01 11.50 1.51
CA ASN A 85 5.91 10.58 1.19
C ASN A 85 6.36 9.13 0.91
N LYS A 86 7.57 8.94 0.35
CA LYS A 86 8.07 7.58 0.09
C LYS A 86 8.52 6.94 1.40
N ALA A 87 9.31 7.66 2.19
CA ALA A 87 9.83 7.20 3.46
C ALA A 87 8.71 6.88 4.45
N VAL A 88 7.66 7.71 4.51
CA VAL A 88 6.54 7.47 5.43
C VAL A 88 5.72 6.23 5.06
N LEU A 89 5.55 5.94 3.77
CA LEU A 89 4.92 4.69 3.33
C LEU A 89 5.78 3.47 3.70
N SER A 90 7.10 3.54 3.48
CA SER A 90 8.01 2.45 3.84
C SER A 90 8.05 2.21 5.36
N GLU A 91 8.08 3.26 6.16
CA GLU A 91 8.15 3.14 7.63
C GLU A 91 6.89 2.48 8.21
N ASN A 92 5.72 2.77 7.64
CA ASN A 92 4.44 2.33 8.20
C ASN A 92 3.91 1.04 7.56
N PHE A 93 4.20 0.80 6.27
CA PHE A 93 3.53 -0.23 5.48
C PHE A 93 4.49 -1.18 4.72
N SER A 94 5.75 -1.28 5.14
CA SER A 94 6.68 -2.27 4.59
C SER A 94 6.55 -3.65 5.24
N GLY A 95 7.06 -4.67 4.55
CA GLY A 95 7.13 -6.04 5.04
C GLY A 95 5.81 -6.84 4.89
N LEU A 96 5.82 -8.08 5.40
CA LEU A 96 4.70 -9.03 5.25
C LEU A 96 3.40 -8.55 5.90
N ASP A 97 3.51 -7.81 7.00
CA ASP A 97 2.36 -7.23 7.69
C ASP A 97 1.93 -5.87 7.10
N GLY A 98 2.66 -5.34 6.12
CA GLY A 98 2.48 -3.98 5.59
C GLY A 98 1.06 -3.71 5.07
N CYS A 99 0.51 -4.64 4.28
CA CYS A 99 -0.87 -4.55 3.79
C CYS A 99 -1.90 -4.65 4.93
N ARG A 100 -1.64 -5.44 5.98
CA ARG A 100 -2.53 -5.49 7.16
C ARG A 100 -2.52 -4.15 7.89
N ASN A 101 -1.32 -3.61 8.15
CA ASN A 101 -1.13 -2.33 8.81
C ASN A 101 -1.81 -1.19 8.04
N LEU A 102 -1.71 -1.18 6.70
CA LEU A 102 -2.43 -0.23 5.85
C LEU A 102 -3.95 -0.29 6.10
N ARG A 103 -4.56 -1.48 6.03
CA ARG A 103 -6.01 -1.63 6.19
C ARG A 103 -6.46 -1.20 7.59
N ASP A 104 -5.71 -1.56 8.62
CA ASP A 104 -6.01 -1.19 10.00
C ASP A 104 -5.91 0.33 10.21
N TYR A 105 -4.88 0.95 9.64
CA TYR A 105 -4.69 2.41 9.68
C TYR A 105 -5.82 3.14 8.95
N CYS A 106 -6.17 2.70 7.75
CA CYS A 106 -7.28 3.27 6.99
C CYS A 106 -8.60 3.15 7.75
N LYS A 107 -8.86 2.00 8.37
CA LYS A 107 -10.06 1.80 9.21
C LYS A 107 -10.08 2.73 10.42
N GLN A 108 -8.94 2.93 11.08
CA GLN A 108 -8.83 3.80 12.25
C GLN A 108 -9.17 5.27 11.95
N PHE A 109 -8.78 5.75 10.76
CA PHE A 109 -8.94 7.15 10.36
C PHE A 109 -10.06 7.38 9.32
N ASP A 110 -10.91 6.38 9.10
CA ASP A 110 -12.01 6.40 8.14
C ASP A 110 -11.59 6.75 6.70
N ILE A 111 -10.41 6.29 6.29
CA ILE A 111 -9.85 6.48 4.95
C ILE A 111 -10.36 5.35 4.06
N GLN A 112 -11.02 5.71 2.97
CA GLN A 112 -11.58 4.78 2.00
C GLN A 112 -10.57 4.47 0.88
N TYR A 113 -10.70 3.28 0.30
CA TYR A 113 -9.98 2.84 -0.89
C TYR A 113 -10.80 1.80 -1.64
N ASP A 114 -10.59 1.70 -2.94
CA ASP A 114 -11.11 0.60 -3.75
C ASP A 114 -10.16 -0.60 -3.67
N PHE A 115 -10.69 -1.75 -3.29
CA PHE A 115 -9.97 -3.02 -3.30
C PHE A 115 -10.39 -3.87 -4.48
N SER A 116 -9.42 -4.43 -5.20
CA SER A 116 -9.64 -5.43 -6.23
C SER A 116 -8.56 -6.50 -6.17
N SER A 117 -8.89 -7.71 -6.63
CA SER A 117 -7.93 -8.80 -6.73
C SER A 117 -8.24 -9.72 -7.91
N HIS A 118 -7.21 -10.44 -8.34
CA HIS A 118 -7.26 -11.45 -9.38
C HIS A 118 -6.56 -12.72 -8.89
N ILE A 119 -7.19 -13.85 -9.19
CA ILE A 119 -6.68 -15.21 -9.05
C ILE A 119 -6.70 -15.77 -10.46
#